data_AF-Q7MU20-F1
#
_entry.id   AF-Q7MU20-F1
#
_cell.length_a   1.000
_cell.length_b   1.000
_cell.length_c   1.000
_cell.angle_alpha   90.00
_cell.angle_beta   90.00
_cell.angle_gamma   90.00
#
_symmetry.space_group_name_H-M   'P 1'
#
loop_
_entity.id
_entity.type
_entity.pdbx_description
1 polymer ?
#
loop_
_entity_poly.entity_id
_entity_poly.type
_entity_poly.pdbx_seq_one_letter_code
_entity_poly.pdbx_strand_id
1 'polypeptide(L)' 'MSYEADSRFFLFSTTRDFIRAMRAAEQAELTHRVIAVPTHLSAECGMCLHISSVQEELLETILKRISIPYTIGI' A
#
# COMPACT_ATOMS: atom_id res chain seq x y z
N MET A 1 -20.78 -4.76 15.13
CA MET A 1 -19.65 -3.85 15.39
C MET A 1 -18.98 -3.61 14.06
N SER A 2 -19.12 -2.41 13.50
CA SER A 2 -18.69 -2.07 12.14
C SER A 2 -17.19 -1.79 12.14
N TYR A 3 -16.40 -2.71 11.62
CA TYR A 3 -14.93 -2.67 11.52
C TYR A 3 -14.45 -1.99 10.23
N GLU A 4 -15.13 -0.93 9.79
CA GLU A 4 -14.73 -0.17 8.59
C GLU A 4 -13.50 0.74 8.82
N ALA A 5 -12.89 0.70 10.01
CA ALA A 5 -11.70 1.48 10.38
C ALA A 5 -10.37 0.73 10.17
N ASP A 6 -10.39 -0.50 9.66
CA ASP A 6 -9.22 -1.40 9.68
C ASP A 6 -8.54 -1.50 8.31
N SER A 7 -8.22 -0.36 7.69
CA SER A 7 -7.52 -0.34 6.42
C SER A 7 -6.47 0.77 6.34
N ARG A 8 -5.43 0.53 5.53
CA ARG A 8 -4.26 1.40 5.38
C ARG A 8 -4.00 1.72 3.92
N PHE A 9 -3.51 2.92 3.68
CA PHE A 9 -3.05 3.35 2.36
C PHE A 9 -1.53 3.41 2.33
N PHE A 10 -0.92 2.63 1.45
CA PHE A 10 0.51 2.67 1.19
C PHE A 10 0.76 3.57 -0.03
N LEU A 11 1.33 4.74 0.25
CA LEU A 11 1.68 5.76 -0.72
C LEU A 11 3.11 5.55 -1.20
N PHE A 12 3.34 5.82 -2.49
CA PHE A 12 4.66 5.68 -3.13
C PHE A 12 5.02 6.97 -3.87
N SER A 13 6.31 7.33 -3.85
CA SER A 13 6.81 8.52 -4.56
C SER A 13 6.85 8.33 -6.08
N THR A 14 7.03 7.10 -6.56
CA THR A 14 7.12 6.85 -8.01
C THR A 14 6.19 5.73 -8.46
N THR A 15 5.70 5.82 -9.70
CA THR A 15 4.90 4.75 -10.32
C THR A 15 5.67 3.44 -10.38
N ARG A 16 7.00 3.50 -10.52
CA ARG A 16 7.88 2.32 -10.52
C ARG A 16 7.82 1.61 -9.17
N ASP A 17 7.93 2.35 -8.08
CA ASP A 17 7.88 1.78 -6.72
C ASP A 17 6.50 1.21 -6.43
N PHE A 18 5.44 1.91 -6.82
CA PHE A 18 4.07 1.40 -6.76
C PHE A 18 3.90 0.08 -7.51
N ILE A 19 4.33 -0.02 -8.78
CA ILE A 19 4.20 -1.26 -9.58
C ILE A 19 4.98 -2.41 -8.94
N ARG A 20 6.18 -2.13 -8.42
CA ARG A 20 7.01 -3.15 -7.76
C ARG A 20 6.36 -3.63 -6.45
N ALA A 21 5.81 -2.70 -5.66
CA ALA A 21 5.08 -3.02 -4.44
C ALA A 21 3.83 -3.85 -4.72
N MET A 22 3.04 -3.47 -5.72
CA MET A 22 1.84 -4.18 -6.16
C MET A 22 2.18 -5.63 -6.56
N ARG A 23 3.18 -5.81 -7.42
CA ARG A 23 3.62 -7.16 -7.82
C ARG A 23 4.12 -7.99 -6.64
N ALA A 24 4.83 -7.37 -5.70
CA ALA A 24 5.30 -8.08 -4.51
C ALA A 24 4.14 -8.48 -3.60
N ALA A 25 3.09 -7.65 -3.49
CA ALA A 25 1.86 -7.98 -2.79
C ALA A 25 1.09 -9.12 -3.47
N GLU A 26 0.95 -9.08 -4.81
CA GLU A 26 0.37 -10.16 -5.61
C GLU A 26 1.12 -11.49 -5.44
N GLN A 27 2.46 -11.45 -5.47
CA GLN A 27 3.32 -12.63 -5.29
C GLN A 27 3.22 -13.24 -3.90
N ALA A 28 2.92 -12.42 -2.89
CA ALA A 28 2.70 -12.86 -1.52
C ALA A 28 1.23 -13.21 -1.24
N GLU A 29 0.37 -13.24 -2.27
CA GLU A 29 -1.06 -13.53 -2.18
C GLU A 29 -1.79 -12.60 -1.19
N LEU A 30 -1.32 -11.36 -1.05
CA LEU A 30 -1.94 -10.35 -0.19
C LEU A 30 -3.21 -9.82 -0.83
N THR A 31 -4.28 -9.73 -0.04
CA THR A 31 -5.53 -9.09 -0.45
C THR A 31 -5.33 -7.58 -0.46
N HIS A 32 -5.19 -7.00 -1.64
CA HIS A 32 -5.00 -5.57 -1.81
C HIS A 32 -5.91 -5.00 -2.89
N ARG A 33 -6.12 -3.69 -2.86
CA ARG A 33 -6.78 -2.92 -3.92
C ARG A 33 -5.87 -1.81 -4.40
N VAL A 34 -5.82 -1.61 -5.71
CA VAL A 34 -5.22 -0.43 -6.31
C VAL A 34 -6.27 0.65 -6.41
N ILE A 35 -6.02 1.81 -5.80
CA ILE A 35 -6.91 2.97 -5.91
C ILE A 35 -6.10 4.21 -6.26
N ALA A 36 -6.79 5.22 -6.79
CA ALA A 36 -6.22 6.56 -6.88
C ALA A 36 -5.98 7.11 -5.47
N VAL A 37 -4.91 7.88 -5.30
CA VAL A 37 -4.59 8.51 -4.01
C VAL A 37 -5.78 9.36 -3.57
N PRO A 38 -6.35 9.12 -2.38
CA PRO A 38 -7.44 9.94 -1.85
C PRO A 38 -7.07 11.42 -1.81
N THR A 39 -8.04 12.30 -2.01
CA THR A 39 -7.81 13.76 -2.12
C THR A 39 -7.21 14.42 -0.87
N HIS A 40 -7.28 13.75 0.29
CA HIS A 40 -6.69 14.19 1.54
C HIS A 40 -5.23 13.71 1.73
N LEU A 41 -4.75 12.83 0.86
CA LEU A 41 -3.38 12.32 0.85
C LEU A 41 -2.64 12.87 -0.37
N SER A 42 -1.33 13.05 -0.24
CA SER A 42 -0.47 13.51 -1.33
C SER A 42 0.57 12.44 -1.63
N ALA A 43 0.54 11.89 -2.84
CA ALA A 43 1.60 11.05 -3.35
C ALA A 43 1.84 11.37 -4.82
N GLU A 44 3.12 11.51 -5.18
CA GLU A 44 3.55 11.99 -6.49
C GLU A 44 3.11 11.05 -7.64
N CYS A 45 2.93 9.75 -7.39
CA CYS A 45 2.56 8.79 -8.43
C CYS A 45 1.05 8.66 -8.68
N GLY A 46 0.20 9.32 -7.88
CA GLY A 46 -1.25 9.34 -8.06
C GLY A 46 -1.99 8.03 -7.74
N MET A 47 -1.27 6.94 -7.40
CA MET A 47 -1.85 5.65 -7.03
C MET A 47 -1.32 5.15 -5.68
N CYS A 48 -2.12 4.37 -4.96
CA CYS A 48 -1.72 3.74 -3.71
C CYS A 48 -2.27 2.32 -3.58
N LEU A 49 -1.65 1.55 -2.70
CA LEU A 49 -2.16 0.24 -2.30
C LEU A 49 -3.03 0.41 -1.06
N HIS A 50 -4.27 -0.04 -1.17
CA HIS A 50 -5.21 -0.11 -0.06
C HIS A 50 -5.29 -1.56 0.44
N ILE A 51 -4.91 -1.77 1.69
CA ILE A 51 -4.89 -3.09 2.32
C ILE A 51 -5.61 -3.06 3.67
N SER A 52 -6.01 -4.24 4.16
CA SER A 52 -6.49 -4.37 5.54
C SER A 52 -5.33 -4.18 6.52
N SER A 53 -5.62 -3.59 7.68
CA SER A 53 -4.68 -3.40 8.78
C SER A 53 -4.02 -4.71 9.23
N VAL A 54 -4.74 -5.83 9.15
CA VAL A 54 -4.24 -7.17 9.49
C VAL A 54 -3.05 -7.60 8.61
N GLN A 55 -2.95 -7.06 7.40
CA GLN A 55 -1.89 -7.39 6.43
C GLN A 55 -0.76 -6.33 6.42
N GLU A 56 -0.85 -5.29 7.26
CA GLU A 56 0.10 -4.16 7.31
C GLU A 56 1.53 -4.64 7.56
N GLU A 57 1.76 -5.37 8.64
CA GLU A 57 3.11 -5.84 9.02
C GLU A 57 3.74 -6.75 7.94
N LEU A 58 2.92 -7.57 7.28
CA LEU A 58 3.38 -8.47 6.22
C LEU A 58 3.79 -7.69 4.97
N LEU A 59 2.97 -6.72 4.54
CA LEU A 59 3.33 -5.85 3.42
C LEU A 59 4.58 -5.03 3.73
N GLU A 60 4.66 -4.43 4.93
CA GLU A 60 5.86 -3.68 5.35
C GLU A 60 7.13 -4.53 5.29
N THR A 61 7.06 -5.78 5.75
CA THR A 61 8.19 -6.72 5.72
C THR A 61 8.64 -7.00 4.29
N ILE A 62 7.69 -7.21 3.37
CA ILE A 62 7.97 -7.42 1.95
C ILE A 62 8.62 -6.18 1.35
N LEU A 63 8.03 -5.00 1.56
CA LEU A 63 8.54 -3.72 1.00
C LEU A 63 9.94 -3.38 1.52
N LYS A 64 10.20 -3.59 2.82
CA LYS A 64 11.53 -3.43 3.43
C LYS A 64 12.54 -4.38 2.80
N ARG A 65 12.17 -5.65 2.57
CA ARG A 65 13.06 -6.67 1.96
C ARG A 65 13.47 -6.32 0.53
N ILE A 66 12.59 -5.68 -0.24
CA ILE A 66 12.86 -5.27 -1.64
C ILE A 66 13.27 -3.80 -1.78
N SER A 67 13.52 -3.14 -0.64
CA SER A 67 13.98 -1.75 -0.51
C SER A 67 13.11 -0.76 -1.28
N ILE A 68 11.79 -0.85 -1.11
CA ILE A 68 10.83 0.11 -1.68
C ILE A 68 10.46 1.13 -0.60
N PRO A 69 10.67 2.44 -0.82
CA PRO A 69 10.20 3.48 0.10
C PRO A 69 8.67 3.61 0.01
N TYR A 70 8.03 3.80 1.16
CA TYR A 70 6.58 4.00 1.25
C TYR A 70 6.23 4.95 2.40
N THR A 71 5.00 5.47 2.38
CA THR A 71 4.40 6.23 3.47
C THR A 71 3.01 5.67 3.77
N ILE A 72 2.66 5.52 5.04
CA ILE A 72 1.35 5.03 5.46
C ILE A 72 0.42 6.22 5.68
N GLY A 73 -0.69 6.26 4.94
CA GLY A 73 -1.81 7.17 5.15
C GLY A 73 -2.93 6.49 5.95
N ILE A 74 -3.55 7.26 6.85
CA ILE A 74 -4.74 6.89 7.64
C ILE A 74 -5.97 7.63 7.16
#